data_AF-A0A0M8MS24-F1
#
_entry.id   AF-A0A0M8MS24-F1
#
_cell.length_a   1.000
_cell.length_b   1.000
_cell.length_c   1.000
_cell.angle_alpha   90.00
_cell.angle_beta   90.00
_cell.angle_gamma   90.00
#
_symmetry.space_group_name_H-M   'P 1'
#
loop_
_entity.id
_entity.type
_entity.pdbx_description
1 polymer ?
#
loop_
_entity_poly.entity_id
_entity_poly.type
_entity_poly.pdbx_seq_one_letter_code
_entity_poly.pdbx_strand_id
1 'polypeptide(L)'
;MAFGQKTHGRRGRPPKDPNARAQRSSLSVEDTSNYQAGPSRTSPPAGTAGLASGFASVKMRKVHSGDVAMQSSTERSSTPNTVEDFELLLEDMRARYEQSVDERVVQANRERDAIQAQFDRLKELRMTQSEKTLAEWKKASETRHRHTLESLSAWKNRAEHAEHRAKELEQQVKEPSAPISSDKTATVALEQLKQEVAALTDKLAESRRELEEEKAKRTALEAQLQNMTSAASVREDEMAIRRMYEDLTGFIVNEVEMHDTVHKQRRYDMIFTGADYYESRLHVSAEFERDSSTASVRDDFVYIPHIDQTRDAALLASDNMPDHFLEQIRFERGAATKFLTALHRSLKK
;
A
#
# COMPACT_ATOMS: atom_id res chain seq x y z
N MET A 1 53.38 10.67 22.22
CA MET A 1 52.14 11.33 21.76
C MET A 1 51.00 10.34 21.95
N ALA A 2 50.06 10.63 22.85
CA ALA A 2 48.95 9.75 23.20
C ALA A 2 47.63 10.49 22.97
N PHE A 3 46.75 9.95 22.13
CA PHE A 3 45.42 10.47 21.89
C PHE A 3 44.41 9.71 22.74
N GLY A 4 43.84 10.38 23.74
CA GLY A 4 42.72 9.88 24.53
C GLY A 4 41.39 10.16 23.84
N GLN A 5 40.60 9.13 23.61
CA GLN A 5 39.18 9.26 23.23
C GLN A 5 38.31 9.33 24.50
N LYS A 6 37.54 10.41 24.64
CA LYS A 6 36.49 10.56 25.66
C LYS A 6 35.15 10.11 25.06
N THR A 7 34.56 9.05 25.60
CA THR A 7 33.18 8.66 25.29
C THR A 7 32.23 9.21 26.36
N HIS A 8 31.20 9.94 25.92
CA HIS A 8 30.16 10.49 26.80
C HIS A 8 29.23 9.38 27.30
N GLY A 9 29.17 9.22 28.63
CA GLY A 9 28.25 8.30 29.31
C GLY A 9 26.78 8.70 29.13
N ARG A 10 26.01 7.80 28.51
CA ARG A 10 24.55 7.84 28.53
C ARG A 10 24.06 7.38 29.90
N ARG A 11 23.42 8.29 30.63
CA ARG A 11 22.73 8.00 31.90
C ARG A 11 21.65 6.95 31.65
N GLY A 12 21.80 5.80 32.30
CA GLY A 12 20.86 4.68 32.25
C GLY A 12 19.50 5.08 32.80
N ARG A 13 18.44 4.77 32.07
CA ARG A 13 17.09 4.67 32.63
C ARG A 13 17.00 3.34 33.39
N PRO A 14 16.37 3.30 34.56
CA PRO A 14 16.19 2.06 35.31
C PRO A 14 15.32 1.07 34.52
N PRO A 15 15.49 -0.26 34.73
CA PRO A 15 14.69 -1.28 34.07
C PRO A 15 13.22 -1.12 34.46
N LYS A 16 12.33 -1.23 33.47
CA LYS A 16 10.89 -1.19 33.66
C LYS A 16 10.43 -2.56 34.16
N ASP A 17 9.92 -2.63 35.38
CA ASP A 17 9.41 -3.88 35.97
C ASP A 17 8.30 -4.52 35.11
N PRO A 18 8.45 -5.80 34.71
CA PRO A 18 7.45 -6.50 33.91
C PRO A 18 6.17 -6.89 34.69
N ASN A 19 6.17 -6.80 36.02
CA ASN A 19 5.03 -7.22 36.85
C ASN A 19 3.90 -6.18 36.99
N ALA A 20 4.10 -4.93 36.56
CA ALA A 20 3.08 -3.89 36.73
C ALA A 20 1.89 -3.98 35.74
N ARG A 21 1.90 -4.93 34.78
CA ARG A 21 0.89 -5.02 33.71
C ARG A 21 -0.18 -6.11 33.91
N ALA A 22 -0.07 -6.94 34.95
CA ALA A 22 -0.88 -8.15 35.09
C ALA A 22 -2.27 -7.99 35.74
N GLN A 23 -2.75 -6.78 36.06
CA GLN A 23 -4.00 -6.61 36.85
C GLN A 23 -5.14 -5.86 36.14
N ARG A 24 -5.26 -5.88 34.81
CA ARG A 24 -6.33 -5.11 34.14
C ARG A 24 -7.18 -5.81 33.08
N SER A 25 -7.20 -7.13 32.99
CA SER A 25 -8.09 -7.80 32.03
C SER A 25 -8.63 -9.13 32.55
N SER A 26 -9.59 -9.04 33.48
CA SER A 26 -10.54 -10.11 33.76
C SER A 26 -11.93 -9.49 33.89
N LEU A 27 -12.55 -9.21 32.74
CA LEU A 27 -13.99 -9.06 32.64
C LEU A 27 -14.48 -10.14 31.67
N SER A 28 -15.03 -11.17 32.30
CA SER A 28 -15.87 -12.22 31.73
C SER A 28 -17.16 -11.64 31.17
N VAL A 29 -17.50 -11.99 29.93
CA VAL A 29 -18.90 -12.06 29.49
C VAL A 29 -19.08 -13.42 28.85
N GLU A 30 -20.03 -14.14 29.44
CA GLU A 30 -20.44 -15.50 29.13
C GLU A 30 -21.25 -15.60 27.83
N ASP A 31 -21.35 -16.84 27.36
CA ASP A 31 -22.50 -17.45 26.69
C ASP A 31 -23.13 -16.75 25.48
N THR A 32 -22.92 -17.36 24.32
CA THR A 32 -24.06 -17.88 23.55
C THR A 32 -23.59 -19.03 22.67
N SER A 33 -24.15 -20.20 22.96
CA SER A 33 -24.02 -21.42 22.21
C SER A 33 -24.97 -21.44 21.01
N ASN A 34 -24.62 -22.31 20.06
CA ASN A 34 -25.55 -23.06 19.22
C ASN A 34 -26.27 -22.31 18.08
N TYR A 35 -25.86 -22.57 16.83
CA TYR A 35 -26.75 -23.09 15.78
C TYR A 35 -25.92 -23.59 14.60
N GLN A 36 -26.12 -24.87 14.29
CA GLN A 36 -25.62 -25.58 13.13
C GLN A 36 -26.75 -25.63 12.09
N ALA A 37 -26.55 -25.10 10.88
CA ALA A 37 -27.20 -25.52 9.62
C ALA A 37 -26.62 -24.71 8.45
N GLY A 38 -26.23 -25.41 7.38
CA GLY A 38 -25.65 -24.83 6.17
C GLY A 38 -26.67 -24.24 5.17
N PRO A 39 -26.44 -24.36 3.86
CA PRO A 39 -25.96 -23.24 3.06
C PRO A 39 -26.97 -22.78 2.01
N SER A 40 -27.01 -21.48 1.70
CA SER A 40 -27.63 -21.00 0.47
C SER A 40 -27.03 -19.67 0.02
N ARG A 41 -26.61 -19.69 -1.24
CA ARG A 41 -26.25 -18.55 -2.09
C ARG A 41 -27.31 -17.44 -1.99
N THR A 42 -26.86 -16.20 -1.88
CA THR A 42 -27.44 -15.10 -2.68
C THR A 42 -26.34 -14.08 -2.97
N SER A 43 -26.13 -13.84 -4.25
CA SER A 43 -25.25 -12.80 -4.80
C SER A 43 -25.70 -11.41 -4.34
N PRO A 44 -24.80 -10.46 -4.06
CA PRO A 44 -25.21 -9.07 -3.94
C PRO A 44 -25.49 -8.50 -5.34
N PRO A 45 -26.52 -7.64 -5.48
CA PRO A 45 -26.82 -6.99 -6.74
C PRO A 45 -25.77 -5.95 -7.09
N ALA A 46 -25.54 -5.79 -8.40
CA ALA A 46 -24.79 -4.71 -9.00
C ALA A 46 -25.43 -3.35 -8.64
N GLY A 47 -24.94 -2.73 -7.59
CA GLY A 47 -25.20 -1.34 -7.25
C GLY A 47 -24.15 -0.46 -7.92
N THR A 48 -24.51 0.14 -9.05
CA THR A 48 -23.79 1.22 -9.72
C THR A 48 -23.73 2.46 -8.83
N ALA A 49 -22.76 2.51 -7.92
CA ALA A 49 -22.38 3.74 -7.24
C ALA A 49 -21.48 4.54 -8.19
N GLY A 50 -22.09 5.43 -8.97
CA GLY A 50 -21.38 6.47 -9.71
C GLY A 50 -20.66 7.41 -8.74
N LEU A 51 -19.39 7.14 -8.48
CA LEU A 51 -18.50 8.10 -7.87
C LEU A 51 -18.08 9.09 -8.96
N ALA A 52 -18.88 10.15 -9.09
CA ALA A 52 -18.49 11.39 -9.73
C ALA A 52 -17.29 11.95 -8.95
N SER A 53 -16.09 11.55 -9.36
CA SER A 53 -14.82 12.16 -8.98
C SER A 53 -14.72 13.52 -9.68
N GLY A 54 -15.53 14.47 -9.21
CA GLY A 54 -15.33 15.88 -9.49
C GLY A 54 -14.01 16.31 -8.87
N PHE A 55 -12.94 16.28 -9.67
CA PHE A 55 -11.72 17.03 -9.42
C PHE A 55 -12.08 18.52 -9.48
N ALA A 56 -12.64 19.04 -8.38
CA ALA A 56 -12.68 20.46 -8.14
C ALA A 56 -11.22 20.89 -7.94
N SER A 57 -10.59 21.34 -9.04
CA SER A 57 -9.36 22.12 -8.98
C SER A 57 -9.60 23.29 -8.05
N VAL A 58 -9.12 23.17 -6.81
CA VAL A 58 -8.96 24.30 -5.90
C VAL A 58 -7.83 25.14 -6.50
N LYS A 59 -8.19 25.97 -7.49
CA LYS A 59 -7.46 27.19 -7.80
C LYS A 59 -7.43 27.97 -6.49
N MET A 60 -6.34 27.85 -5.75
CA MET A 60 -5.98 28.78 -4.69
C MET A 60 -5.92 30.15 -5.33
N ARG A 61 -7.07 30.83 -5.27
CA ARG A 61 -7.24 32.20 -5.68
C ARG A 61 -6.27 32.97 -4.79
N LYS A 62 -5.25 33.56 -5.41
CA LYS A 62 -4.38 34.58 -4.83
C LYS A 62 -5.27 35.79 -4.55
N VAL A 63 -5.94 35.79 -3.39
CA VAL A 63 -6.82 36.86 -2.95
C VAL A 63 -6.09 37.66 -1.88
N HIS A 64 -5.71 38.87 -2.29
CA HIS A 64 -5.77 40.09 -1.50
C HIS A 64 -4.55 40.40 -0.63
N SER A 65 -3.55 40.99 -1.31
CA SER A 65 -2.95 42.22 -0.81
C SER A 65 -4.08 43.27 -0.67
N GLY A 66 -4.70 43.39 0.49
CA GLY A 66 -5.38 44.64 0.87
C GLY A 66 -4.29 45.71 1.01
N ASP A 67 -4.39 46.91 0.44
CA ASP A 67 -5.57 47.75 0.25
C ASP A 67 -6.46 47.77 1.50
N VAL A 68 -5.81 48.01 2.64
CA VAL A 68 -6.46 48.65 3.78
C VAL A 68 -6.42 50.15 3.52
N ALA A 69 -7.31 50.61 2.64
CA ALA A 69 -7.76 51.99 2.66
C ALA A 69 -8.54 52.19 3.96
N MET A 70 -7.86 52.62 5.03
CA MET A 70 -8.51 53.23 6.20
C MET A 70 -9.16 54.55 5.76
N GLN A 71 -10.36 54.46 5.19
CA GLN A 71 -11.30 55.57 5.22
C GLN A 71 -12.03 55.51 6.56
N SER A 72 -11.38 56.02 7.60
CA SER A 72 -12.07 56.54 8.78
C SER A 72 -12.05 58.06 8.71
N SER A 73 -12.91 58.59 7.85
CA SER A 73 -13.39 59.96 7.95
C SER A 73 -14.19 60.09 9.24
N THR A 74 -13.60 60.58 10.32
CA THR A 74 -14.23 61.45 11.35
C THR A 74 -13.15 62.04 12.27
N GLU A 75 -12.94 63.35 12.11
CA GLU A 75 -12.62 64.35 13.15
C GLU A 75 -11.18 64.68 13.63
N ARG A 76 -10.94 66.00 13.55
CA ARG A 76 -10.09 66.88 14.37
C ARG A 76 -8.57 66.79 14.17
N SER A 77 -8.09 67.80 13.44
CA SER A 77 -6.72 68.32 13.50
C SER A 77 -6.39 68.87 14.90
N SER A 78 -6.31 68.02 15.91
CA SER A 78 -5.46 68.30 17.07
C SER A 78 -4.07 67.88 16.65
N THR A 79 -3.23 68.85 16.27
CA THR A 79 -1.80 68.61 16.27
C THR A 79 -1.44 68.08 17.67
N PRO A 80 -0.76 66.94 17.80
CA PRO A 80 -0.29 66.45 19.10
C PRO A 80 0.67 67.51 19.64
N ASN A 81 0.15 68.37 20.52
CA ASN A 81 0.89 69.51 21.04
C ASN A 81 1.72 69.11 22.27
N THR A 82 1.59 67.87 22.74
CA THR A 82 2.33 67.31 23.87
C THR A 82 3.08 66.04 23.46
N VAL A 83 4.21 65.80 24.10
CA VAL A 83 5.03 64.59 23.91
C VAL A 83 4.23 63.32 24.25
N GLU A 84 3.32 63.42 25.21
CA GLU A 84 2.45 62.35 25.69
C GLU A 84 1.52 61.81 24.58
N ASP A 85 0.97 62.67 23.71
CA ASP A 85 0.11 62.25 22.60
C ASP A 85 0.88 61.44 21.55
N PHE A 86 2.16 61.76 21.33
CA PHE A 86 3.03 61.01 20.42
C PHE A 86 3.40 59.63 20.99
N GLU A 87 3.65 59.54 22.29
CA GLU A 87 3.94 58.26 22.95
C GLU A 87 2.73 57.32 22.87
N LEU A 88 1.52 57.83 23.12
CA LEU A 88 0.28 57.05 22.99
C LEU A 88 0.04 56.58 21.54
N LEU A 89 0.33 57.41 20.54
CA LEU A 89 0.21 57.01 19.14
C LEU A 89 1.23 55.91 18.77
N LEU A 90 2.47 56.00 19.27
CA LEU A 90 3.49 54.98 19.05
C LEU A 90 3.11 53.65 19.74
N GLU A 91 2.53 53.71 20.93
CA GLU A 91 2.01 52.54 21.64
C GLU A 91 0.84 51.88 20.88
N ASP A 92 -0.13 52.66 20.39
CA ASP A 92 -1.25 52.14 19.57
C ASP A 92 -0.73 51.52 18.27
N MET A 93 0.19 52.18 17.57
CA MET A 93 0.82 51.62 16.37
C MET A 93 1.57 50.30 16.67
N ARG A 94 2.28 50.23 17.79
CA ARG A 94 2.98 49.01 18.22
C ARG A 94 2.00 47.90 18.55
N ALA A 95 0.93 48.19 19.29
CA ALA A 95 -0.11 47.23 19.66
C ALA A 95 -0.81 46.67 18.40
N ARG A 96 -1.14 47.52 17.42
CA ARG A 96 -1.71 47.07 16.14
C ARG A 96 -0.76 46.19 15.34
N TYR A 97 0.52 46.55 15.33
CA TYR A 97 1.54 45.73 14.66
C TYR A 97 1.69 44.36 15.34
N GLU A 98 1.74 44.32 16.67
CA GLU A 98 1.81 43.09 17.45
C GLU A 98 0.59 42.20 17.22
N GLN A 99 -0.62 42.78 17.28
CA GLN A 99 -1.86 42.06 16.98
C GLN A 99 -1.86 41.48 15.56
N SER A 100 -1.41 42.25 14.56
CA SER A 100 -1.32 41.78 13.17
C SER A 100 -0.29 40.66 12.99
N VAL A 101 0.81 40.66 13.77
CA VAL A 101 1.78 39.56 13.78
C VAL A 101 1.17 38.32 14.42
N ASP A 102 0.51 38.46 15.56
CA ASP A 102 -0.13 37.34 16.27
C ASP A 102 -1.23 36.68 15.43
N GLU A 103 -2.07 37.48 14.77
CA GLU A 103 -3.10 36.98 13.85
C GLU A 103 -2.48 36.17 12.70
N ARG A 104 -1.38 36.66 12.12
CA ARG A 104 -0.64 35.93 11.07
C ARG A 104 -0.02 34.63 11.59
N VAL A 105 0.52 34.62 12.81
CA VAL A 105 1.08 33.41 13.43
C VAL A 105 -0.03 32.38 13.70
N VAL A 106 -1.17 32.82 14.22
CA VAL A 106 -2.34 31.95 14.45
C VAL A 106 -2.86 31.38 13.13
N GLN A 107 -2.95 32.19 12.08
CA GLN A 107 -3.34 31.73 10.76
C GLN A 107 -2.35 30.69 10.20
N ALA A 108 -1.05 30.96 10.26
CA ALA A 108 -0.02 30.02 9.80
C ALA A 108 -0.07 28.69 10.56
N ASN A 109 -0.34 28.71 11.87
CA ASN A 109 -0.51 27.50 12.66
C ASN A 109 -1.76 26.70 12.24
N ARG A 110 -2.89 27.37 11.99
CA ARG A 110 -4.11 26.72 11.50
C ARG A 110 -3.89 26.08 10.12
N GLU A 111 -3.19 26.77 9.23
CA GLU A 111 -2.85 26.25 7.91
C GLU A 111 -1.92 25.04 8.00
N ARG A 112 -0.88 25.11 8.84
CA ARG A 112 0.01 23.97 9.12
C ARG A 112 -0.77 22.76 9.63
N ASP A 113 -1.65 22.95 10.61
CA ASP A 113 -2.42 21.86 11.22
C ASP A 113 -3.43 21.27 10.23
N ALA A 114 -4.05 22.09 9.39
CA ALA A 114 -4.91 21.63 8.31
C ALA A 114 -4.14 20.79 7.28
N ILE A 115 -2.94 21.22 6.88
CA ILE A 115 -2.07 20.45 5.96
C ILE A 115 -1.64 19.13 6.60
N GLN A 116 -1.28 19.14 7.89
CA GLN A 116 -0.91 17.93 8.62
C GLN A 116 -2.07 16.93 8.68
N ALA A 117 -3.29 17.39 8.98
CA ALA A 117 -4.48 16.54 8.99
C ALA A 117 -4.79 15.96 7.60
N GLN A 118 -4.61 16.74 6.52
CA GLN A 118 -4.74 16.24 5.16
C GLN A 118 -3.69 15.18 4.82
N PHE A 119 -2.44 15.40 5.24
CA PHE A 119 -1.35 14.45 5.06
C PHE A 119 -1.63 13.13 5.79
N ASP A 120 -2.07 13.19 7.05
CA ASP A 120 -2.40 12.00 7.84
C ASP A 120 -3.60 11.25 7.24
N ARG A 121 -4.60 11.95 6.73
CA ARG A 121 -5.73 11.35 6.00
C ARG A 121 -5.29 10.67 4.70
N LEU A 122 -4.40 11.30 3.92
CA LEU A 122 -3.83 10.70 2.71
C LEU A 122 -2.99 9.47 3.04
N LYS A 123 -2.23 9.52 4.13
CA LYS A 123 -1.47 8.38 4.62
C LYS A 123 -2.39 7.23 5.03
N GLU A 124 -3.52 7.52 5.68
CA GLU A 124 -4.51 6.51 6.01
C GLU A 124 -5.22 5.94 4.78
N LEU A 125 -5.55 6.76 3.79
CA LEU A 125 -6.12 6.32 2.50
C LEU A 125 -5.14 5.45 1.70
N ARG A 126 -3.84 5.77 1.77
CA ARG A 126 -2.78 4.97 1.16
C ARG A 126 -2.69 3.59 1.79
N MET A 127 -2.96 3.47 3.10
CA MET A 127 -3.09 2.16 3.73
C MET A 127 -4.38 1.50 3.28
N THR A 128 -4.26 0.61 2.30
CA THR A 128 -5.40 -0.15 1.78
C THR A 128 -6.04 -0.99 2.89
N GLN A 129 -7.36 -1.26 2.78
CA GLN A 129 -8.06 -2.17 3.71
C GLN A 129 -7.34 -3.52 3.82
N SER A 130 -6.76 -4.01 2.72
CA SER A 130 -5.90 -5.21 2.68
C SER A 130 -4.63 -5.09 3.53
N GLU A 131 -3.99 -3.92 3.58
CA GLU A 131 -2.82 -3.71 4.44
C GLU A 131 -3.18 -3.68 5.93
N LYS A 132 -4.31 -3.04 6.27
CA LYS A 132 -4.83 -3.04 7.65
C LYS A 132 -5.12 -4.46 8.12
N THR A 133 -5.85 -5.25 7.32
CA THR A 133 -6.12 -6.65 7.65
C THR A 133 -4.83 -7.47 7.73
N LEU A 134 -3.89 -7.32 6.79
CA LEU A 134 -2.61 -8.04 6.83
C LEU A 134 -1.80 -7.70 8.10
N ALA A 135 -1.78 -6.43 8.51
CA ALA A 135 -1.12 -6.01 9.75
C ALA A 135 -1.77 -6.65 11.00
N GLU A 136 -3.10 -6.73 11.04
CA GLU A 136 -3.84 -7.40 12.11
C GLU A 136 -3.57 -8.91 12.13
N TRP A 137 -3.63 -9.57 10.97
CA TRP A 137 -3.30 -10.99 10.82
C TRP A 137 -1.86 -11.28 11.23
N LYS A 138 -0.90 -10.43 10.87
CA LYS A 138 0.51 -10.54 11.29
C LYS A 138 0.64 -10.44 12.81
N LYS A 139 -0.02 -9.46 13.43
CA LYS A 139 -0.03 -9.30 14.90
C LYS A 139 -0.69 -10.49 15.60
N ALA A 140 -1.79 -11.01 15.06
CA ALA A 140 -2.45 -12.21 15.57
C ALA A 140 -1.59 -13.46 15.43
N SER A 141 -0.89 -13.62 14.31
CA SER A 141 0.05 -14.73 14.09
C SER A 141 1.26 -14.64 15.04
N GLU A 142 1.84 -13.45 15.22
CA GLU A 142 2.99 -13.25 16.11
C GLU A 142 2.64 -13.50 17.58
N THR A 143 1.45 -13.08 18.02
CA THR A 143 0.96 -13.38 19.38
C THR A 143 0.72 -14.87 19.60
N ARG A 144 0.13 -15.58 18.63
CA ARG A 144 0.00 -17.04 18.67
C ARG A 144 1.36 -17.73 18.72
N HIS A 145 2.31 -17.30 17.89
CA HIS A 145 3.66 -17.86 17.87
C HIS A 145 4.40 -17.65 19.20
N ARG A 146 4.26 -16.47 19.79
CA ARG A 146 4.83 -16.20 21.12
C ARG A 146 4.23 -17.12 22.19
N HIS A 147 2.92 -17.28 22.17
CA HIS A 147 2.22 -18.19 23.08
C HIS A 147 2.66 -19.65 22.90
N THR A 148 2.84 -20.12 21.66
CA THR A 148 3.33 -21.49 21.42
C THR A 148 4.76 -21.67 21.93
N LEU A 149 5.65 -20.70 21.72
CA LEU A 149 7.02 -20.75 22.28
C LEU A 149 7.03 -20.77 23.82
N GLU A 150 6.23 -19.92 24.45
CA GLU A 150 6.06 -19.89 25.90
C GLU A 150 5.53 -21.24 26.42
N SER A 151 4.52 -21.81 25.77
CA SER A 151 3.99 -23.14 26.13
C SER A 151 5.04 -24.24 25.96
N LEU A 152 5.80 -24.24 24.86
CA LEU A 152 6.87 -25.22 24.61
C LEU A 152 7.95 -25.16 25.68
N SER A 153 8.36 -23.95 26.08
CA SER A 153 9.32 -23.78 27.17
C SER A 153 8.77 -24.29 28.51
N ALA A 154 7.49 -24.05 28.80
CA ALA A 154 6.85 -24.55 30.01
C ALA A 154 6.77 -26.09 30.03
N TRP A 155 6.40 -26.71 28.92
CA TRP A 155 6.35 -28.17 28.77
C TRP A 155 7.74 -28.79 28.89
N LYS A 156 8.76 -28.18 28.26
CA LYS A 156 10.15 -28.61 28.38
C LYS A 156 10.62 -28.58 29.84
N ASN A 157 10.40 -27.48 30.55
CA ASN A 157 10.80 -27.36 31.96
C ASN A 157 10.08 -28.39 32.85
N ARG A 158 8.79 -28.66 32.58
CA ARG A 158 8.04 -29.71 33.31
C ARG A 158 8.60 -31.10 33.02
N ALA A 159 8.94 -31.41 31.77
CA ALA A 159 9.54 -32.68 31.39
C ALA A 159 10.91 -32.88 32.06
N GLU A 160 11.77 -31.86 32.06
CA GLU A 160 13.07 -31.90 32.74
C GLU A 160 12.92 -32.10 34.26
N HIS A 161 11.94 -31.45 34.90
CA HIS A 161 11.66 -31.62 36.33
C HIS A 161 11.06 -33.00 36.66
N ALA A 162 10.25 -33.57 35.77
CA ALA A 162 9.75 -34.93 35.90
C ALA A 162 10.89 -35.96 35.73
N GLU A 163 11.77 -35.76 34.75
CA GLU A 163 12.93 -36.60 34.52
C GLU A 163 13.90 -36.58 35.71
N HIS A 164 14.14 -35.40 36.31
CA HIS A 164 14.96 -35.28 37.52
C HIS A 164 14.39 -36.09 38.70
N ARG A 165 13.08 -35.96 38.96
CA ARG A 165 12.39 -36.72 40.02
C ARG A 165 12.41 -38.23 39.76
N ALA A 166 12.28 -38.67 38.51
CA ALA A 166 12.39 -40.08 38.15
C ALA A 166 13.80 -40.62 38.45
N LYS A 167 14.85 -39.86 38.11
CA LYS A 167 16.25 -40.24 38.39
C LYS A 167 16.56 -40.30 39.88
N GLU A 168 16.01 -39.37 40.68
CA GLU A 168 16.15 -39.40 42.15
C GLU A 168 15.51 -40.64 42.76
N LEU A 169 14.29 -41.01 42.35
CA LEU A 169 13.61 -42.23 42.80
C LEU A 169 14.36 -43.49 42.37
N GLU A 170 14.89 -43.53 41.14
CA GLU A 170 15.68 -44.65 40.65
C GLU A 170 16.99 -44.83 41.45
N GLN A 171 17.63 -43.74 41.86
CA GLN A 171 18.79 -43.79 42.77
C GLN A 171 18.41 -44.30 44.17
N GLN A 172 17.27 -43.87 44.73
CA GLN A 172 16.79 -44.36 46.03
C GLN A 172 16.47 -45.86 46.01
N VAL A 173 15.87 -46.38 44.93
CA VAL A 173 15.59 -47.82 44.78
C VAL A 173 16.89 -48.64 44.65
N LYS A 174 17.97 -48.04 44.14
CA LYS A 174 19.25 -48.73 43.90
C LYS A 174 20.18 -48.75 45.12
N GLU A 175 19.93 -47.95 46.16
CA GLU A 175 20.62 -48.06 47.46
C GLU A 175 19.90 -49.05 48.40
N PRO A 176 20.45 -50.25 48.64
CA PRO A 176 19.77 -51.31 49.39
C PRO A 176 20.00 -51.16 50.90
N SER A 177 19.51 -50.09 51.53
CA SER A 177 19.57 -49.93 52.98
C SER A 177 18.18 -49.66 53.59
N ALA A 178 17.65 -50.67 54.31
CA ALA A 178 16.44 -50.68 55.17
C ALA A 178 15.10 -51.21 54.55
N PRO A 179 14.16 -51.75 55.37
CA PRO A 179 13.39 -52.95 55.02
C PRO A 179 11.98 -52.73 54.40
N ILE A 180 11.80 -53.29 53.19
CA ILE A 180 10.76 -54.22 52.68
C ILE A 180 9.26 -53.84 52.72
N SER A 181 8.79 -52.81 53.43
CA SER A 181 7.35 -52.45 53.41
C SER A 181 6.94 -51.26 52.53
N SER A 182 7.89 -50.45 52.04
CA SER A 182 7.61 -49.25 51.20
C SER A 182 7.85 -49.43 49.70
N ASP A 183 8.37 -50.59 49.25
CA ASP A 183 8.75 -50.82 47.85
C ASP A 183 7.58 -50.74 46.87
N LYS A 184 6.41 -51.27 47.25
CA LYS A 184 5.25 -51.32 46.32
C LYS A 184 4.69 -49.94 45.98
N THR A 185 4.75 -48.99 46.92
CA THR A 185 4.31 -47.61 46.66
C THR A 185 5.31 -46.84 45.81
N ALA A 186 6.61 -47.10 45.98
CA ALA A 186 7.66 -46.48 45.19
C ALA A 186 7.65 -46.97 43.74
N THR A 187 7.42 -48.27 43.50
CA THR A 187 7.32 -48.83 42.14
C THR A 187 6.12 -48.28 41.37
N VAL A 188 4.96 -48.14 42.02
CA VAL A 188 3.75 -47.56 41.40
C VAL A 188 3.97 -46.09 41.06
N ALA A 189 4.62 -45.31 41.93
CA ALA A 189 4.96 -43.91 41.65
C ALA A 189 5.94 -43.78 40.47
N LEU A 190 6.90 -44.69 40.35
CA LEU A 190 7.86 -44.75 39.24
C LEU A 190 7.16 -45.07 37.90
N GLU A 191 6.22 -46.00 37.89
CA GLU A 191 5.42 -46.31 36.70
C GLU A 191 4.52 -45.15 36.29
N GLN A 192 3.90 -44.45 37.25
CA GLN A 192 3.12 -43.24 36.97
C GLN A 192 3.99 -42.13 36.38
N LEU A 193 5.19 -41.90 36.92
CA LEU A 193 6.12 -40.92 36.36
C LEU A 193 6.59 -41.30 34.95
N LYS A 194 6.86 -42.58 34.69
CA LYS A 194 7.23 -43.06 33.35
C LYS A 194 6.11 -42.83 32.34
N GLN A 195 4.86 -43.07 32.73
CA GLN A 195 3.69 -42.77 31.91
C GLN A 195 3.53 -41.26 31.68
N GLU A 196 3.77 -40.43 32.69
CA GLU A 196 3.71 -38.97 32.55
C GLU A 196 4.82 -38.44 31.62
N VAL A 197 6.05 -38.94 31.74
CA VAL A 197 7.15 -38.59 30.82
C VAL A 197 6.80 -38.98 29.38
N ALA A 198 6.29 -40.20 29.16
CA ALA A 198 5.85 -40.65 27.83
C ALA A 198 4.76 -39.73 27.25
N ALA A 199 3.74 -39.40 28.05
CA ALA A 199 2.67 -38.51 27.63
C ALA A 199 3.17 -37.08 27.34
N LEU A 200 4.15 -36.58 28.09
CA LEU A 200 4.78 -35.28 27.85
C LEU A 200 5.64 -35.28 26.60
N THR A 201 6.38 -36.36 26.32
CA THR A 201 7.17 -36.49 25.08
C THR A 201 6.29 -36.55 23.85
N ASP A 202 5.14 -37.22 23.92
CA ASP A 202 4.18 -37.28 22.81
C ASP A 202 3.58 -35.89 22.53
N LYS A 203 3.16 -35.17 23.57
CA LYS A 203 2.67 -33.77 23.43
C LYS A 203 3.73 -32.83 22.86
N LEU A 204 5.00 -33.04 23.22
CA LEU A 204 6.12 -32.24 22.70
C LEU A 204 6.34 -32.55 21.21
N ALA A 205 6.28 -33.82 20.81
CA ALA A 205 6.37 -34.22 19.40
C ALA A 205 5.21 -33.66 18.57
N GLU A 206 3.99 -33.71 19.09
CA GLU A 206 2.79 -33.15 18.45
C GLU A 206 2.90 -31.63 18.29
N SER A 207 3.27 -30.90 19.34
CA SER A 207 3.46 -29.44 19.27
C SER A 207 4.58 -29.03 18.31
N ARG A 208 5.66 -29.82 18.20
CA ARG A 208 6.71 -29.59 17.20
C ARG A 208 6.18 -29.75 15.77
N ARG A 209 5.36 -30.77 15.53
CA ARG A 209 4.75 -31.01 14.22
C ARG A 209 3.81 -29.86 13.82
N GLU A 210 2.96 -29.40 14.73
CA GLU A 210 2.08 -28.24 14.47
C GLU A 210 2.88 -26.98 14.13
N LEU A 211 4.02 -26.76 14.80
CA LEU A 211 4.88 -25.61 14.55
C LEU A 211 5.58 -25.69 13.18
N GLU A 212 5.96 -26.89 12.73
CA GLU A 212 6.49 -27.10 11.37
C GLU A 212 5.42 -26.89 10.30
N GLU A 213 4.20 -27.39 10.52
CA GLU A 213 3.07 -27.19 9.61
C GLU A 213 2.67 -25.70 9.49
N GLU A 214 2.64 -24.95 10.59
CA GLU A 214 2.42 -23.49 10.58
C GLU A 214 3.55 -22.74 9.88
N LYS A 215 4.82 -23.14 10.11
CA LYS A 215 5.96 -22.56 9.39
C LYS A 215 5.84 -22.78 7.87
N ALA A 216 5.48 -23.98 7.44
CA ALA A 216 5.28 -24.29 6.03
C ALA A 216 4.11 -23.50 5.41
N LYS A 217 3.00 -23.32 6.14
CA LYS A 217 1.90 -22.46 5.69
C LYS A 217 2.33 -21.00 5.56
N ARG A 218 3.11 -20.49 6.52
CA ARG A 218 3.62 -19.12 6.49
C ARG A 218 4.55 -18.88 5.31
N THR A 219 5.49 -19.78 5.04
CA THR A 219 6.41 -19.63 3.91
C THR A 219 5.68 -19.70 2.57
N ALA A 220 4.67 -20.57 2.43
CA ALA A 220 3.84 -20.63 1.24
C ALA A 220 3.05 -19.32 1.00
N LEU A 221 2.45 -18.77 2.06
CA LEU A 221 1.68 -17.52 1.97
C LEU A 221 2.58 -16.30 1.70
N GLU A 222 3.79 -16.28 2.26
CA GLU A 222 4.79 -15.24 2.00
C GLU A 222 5.28 -15.30 0.54
N ALA A 223 5.53 -16.48 0.00
CA ALA A 223 5.87 -16.66 -1.42
C ALA A 223 4.73 -16.22 -2.36
N GLN A 224 3.48 -16.52 -2.00
CA GLN A 224 2.31 -16.07 -2.77
C GLN A 224 2.19 -14.55 -2.77
N LEU A 225 2.35 -13.91 -1.61
CA LEU A 225 2.34 -12.44 -1.49
C LEU A 225 3.47 -11.81 -2.30
N GLN A 226 4.68 -12.36 -2.22
CA GLN A 226 5.83 -11.85 -2.98
C GLN A 226 5.57 -11.90 -4.48
N ASN A 227 4.99 -13.00 -4.99
CA ASN A 227 4.61 -13.13 -6.39
C ASN A 227 3.49 -12.16 -6.81
N MET A 228 2.52 -11.88 -5.93
CA MET A 228 1.48 -10.89 -6.22
C MET A 228 2.04 -9.47 -6.25
N THR A 229 2.96 -9.14 -5.33
CA THR A 229 3.59 -7.81 -5.29
C THR A 229 4.50 -7.55 -6.49
N SER A 230 5.25 -8.55 -6.94
CA SER A 230 6.08 -8.41 -8.14
C SER A 230 5.24 -8.31 -9.42
N ALA A 231 4.16 -9.08 -9.54
CA ALA A 231 3.23 -8.96 -10.65
C ALA A 231 2.51 -7.59 -10.67
N ALA A 232 2.18 -7.06 -9.49
CA ALA A 232 1.59 -5.73 -9.35
C ALA A 232 2.57 -4.61 -9.73
N SER A 233 3.83 -4.69 -9.30
CA SER A 233 4.84 -3.67 -9.65
C SER A 233 5.14 -3.66 -11.14
N VAL A 234 5.25 -4.84 -11.78
CA VAL A 234 5.46 -4.92 -13.24
C VAL A 234 4.27 -4.29 -14.00
N ARG A 235 3.04 -4.52 -13.54
CA ARG A 235 1.85 -3.87 -14.13
C ARG A 235 1.85 -2.37 -13.94
N GLU A 236 2.28 -1.87 -12.77
CA GLU A 236 2.38 -0.44 -12.51
C GLU A 236 3.41 0.23 -13.43
N ASP A 237 4.59 -0.39 -13.58
CA ASP A 237 5.63 0.07 -14.48
C ASP A 237 5.16 0.06 -15.95
N GLU A 238 4.48 -1.00 -16.39
CA GLU A 238 3.90 -1.06 -17.74
C GLU A 238 2.88 0.06 -17.99
N MET A 239 2.02 0.37 -17.01
CA MET A 239 1.06 1.47 -17.12
C MET A 239 1.76 2.83 -17.14
N ALA A 240 2.80 3.03 -16.32
CA ALA A 240 3.58 4.26 -16.31
C ALA A 240 4.30 4.49 -17.64
N ILE A 241 4.89 3.43 -18.22
CA ILE A 241 5.52 3.47 -19.53
C ILE A 241 4.50 3.83 -20.62
N ARG A 242 3.31 3.21 -20.61
CA ARG A 242 2.24 3.55 -21.57
C ARG A 242 1.85 5.02 -21.50
N ARG A 243 1.55 5.53 -20.30
CA ARG A 243 1.22 6.96 -20.10
C ARG A 243 2.32 7.89 -20.59
N MET A 244 3.58 7.56 -20.32
CA MET A 244 4.71 8.35 -20.82
C MET A 244 4.73 8.40 -22.36
N TYR A 245 4.48 7.28 -23.04
CA TYR A 245 4.40 7.27 -24.50
C TYR A 245 3.15 7.99 -25.03
N GLU A 246 2.03 7.88 -24.33
CA GLU A 246 0.80 8.63 -24.63
C GLU A 246 1.06 10.13 -24.58
N ASP A 247 1.68 10.63 -23.51
CA ASP A 247 2.02 12.05 -23.35
C ASP A 247 3.02 12.55 -24.40
N LEU A 248 4.02 11.72 -24.75
CA LEU A 248 5.06 12.10 -25.71
C LEU A 248 4.58 12.08 -27.17
N THR A 249 3.64 11.19 -27.51
CA THR A 249 3.25 10.93 -28.90
C THR A 249 1.83 11.36 -29.23
N GLY A 250 0.98 11.58 -28.24
CA GLY A 250 -0.45 11.85 -28.41
C GLY A 250 -1.28 10.63 -28.82
N PHE A 251 -0.67 9.45 -28.99
CA PHE A 251 -1.37 8.21 -29.33
C PHE A 251 -1.68 7.41 -28.07
N ILE A 252 -2.96 7.09 -27.89
CA ILE A 252 -3.49 6.25 -26.82
C ILE A 252 -3.82 4.88 -27.40
N VAL A 253 -3.27 3.82 -26.82
CA VAL A 253 -3.60 2.43 -27.18
C VAL A 253 -4.67 1.94 -26.20
N ASN A 254 -5.91 1.90 -26.65
CA ASN A 254 -7.05 1.48 -25.81
C ASN A 254 -7.06 -0.03 -25.58
N GLU A 255 -6.93 -0.78 -26.66
CA GLU A 255 -7.14 -2.22 -26.66
C GLU A 255 -6.15 -2.91 -27.59
N VAL A 256 -5.70 -4.09 -27.18
CA VAL A 256 -4.85 -4.96 -27.98
C VAL A 256 -5.56 -6.30 -28.12
N GLU A 257 -6.17 -6.51 -29.28
CA GLU A 257 -6.89 -7.73 -29.62
C GLU A 257 -5.95 -8.72 -30.31
N MET A 258 -6.00 -9.99 -29.90
CA MET A 258 -5.39 -11.08 -30.64
C MET A 258 -6.38 -11.52 -31.73
N HIS A 259 -6.26 -10.94 -32.92
CA HIS A 259 -7.21 -11.17 -34.02
C HIS A 259 -7.12 -12.59 -34.57
N ASP A 260 -5.90 -13.15 -34.64
CA ASP A 260 -5.71 -14.55 -34.96
C ASP A 260 -4.59 -15.18 -34.12
N THR A 261 -4.94 -16.23 -33.39
CA THR A 261 -4.00 -17.02 -32.58
C THR A 261 -3.04 -17.85 -33.41
N VAL A 262 -3.43 -18.22 -34.64
CA VAL A 262 -2.65 -19.08 -35.53
C VAL A 262 -1.54 -18.27 -36.20
N HIS A 263 -1.89 -17.15 -36.83
CA HIS A 263 -0.92 -16.23 -37.46
C HIS A 263 -0.34 -15.18 -36.50
N LYS A 264 -0.67 -15.26 -35.20
CA LYS A 264 -0.23 -14.32 -34.14
C LYS A 264 -0.49 -12.86 -34.50
N GLN A 265 -1.58 -12.60 -35.23
CA GLN A 265 -1.95 -11.27 -35.65
C GLN A 265 -2.47 -10.49 -34.45
N ARG A 266 -1.91 -9.29 -34.25
CA ARG A 266 -2.31 -8.37 -33.19
C ARG A 266 -2.94 -7.15 -33.80
N ARG A 267 -4.13 -6.77 -33.32
CA ARG A 267 -4.83 -5.56 -33.69
C ARG A 267 -4.81 -4.60 -32.52
N TYR A 268 -4.31 -3.40 -32.77
CA TYR A 268 -4.19 -2.31 -31.81
C TYR A 268 -5.27 -1.28 -32.13
N ASP A 269 -6.17 -1.04 -31.19
CA ASP A 269 -7.11 0.08 -31.25
C ASP A 269 -6.46 1.32 -30.67
N MET A 270 -6.25 2.32 -31.51
CA MET A 270 -5.52 3.53 -31.18
C MET A 270 -6.41 4.75 -31.36
N ILE A 271 -6.31 5.68 -30.43
CA ILE A 271 -6.91 7.02 -30.54
C ILE A 271 -5.78 8.03 -30.51
N PHE A 272 -5.81 8.98 -31.44
CA PHE A 272 -4.96 10.14 -31.40
C PHE A 272 -5.71 11.31 -30.74
N THR A 273 -5.12 11.86 -29.68
CA THR A 273 -5.68 12.99 -28.94
C THR A 273 -4.64 14.09 -28.72
N GLY A 274 -4.97 15.33 -29.06
CA GLY A 274 -4.12 16.48 -28.78
C GLY A 274 -4.89 17.80 -28.86
N ALA A 275 -4.48 18.80 -28.07
CA ALA A 275 -5.20 20.08 -27.96
C ALA A 275 -5.33 20.80 -29.32
N ASP A 276 -4.26 20.76 -30.12
CA ASP A 276 -4.18 21.40 -31.43
C ASP A 276 -4.41 20.41 -32.58
N TYR A 277 -5.06 19.28 -32.30
CA TYR A 277 -5.21 18.19 -33.25
C TYR A 277 -6.66 17.74 -33.39
N TYR A 278 -6.98 17.13 -34.52
CA TYR A 278 -8.24 16.40 -34.70
C TYR A 278 -8.17 15.06 -33.97
N GLU A 279 -9.22 14.71 -33.25
CA GLU A 279 -9.36 13.38 -32.66
C GLU A 279 -9.59 12.37 -33.77
N SER A 280 -8.77 11.32 -33.82
CA SER A 280 -8.90 10.28 -34.84
C SER A 280 -8.74 8.91 -34.21
N ARG A 281 -9.65 7.99 -34.55
CA ARG A 281 -9.57 6.58 -34.15
C ARG A 281 -9.07 5.77 -35.32
N LEU A 282 -8.14 4.86 -35.06
CA LEU A 282 -7.52 4.02 -36.08
C LEU A 282 -7.17 2.66 -35.50
N HIS A 283 -7.22 1.64 -36.35
CA HIS A 283 -6.70 0.33 -36.00
C HIS A 283 -5.40 0.09 -36.75
N VAL A 284 -4.38 -0.37 -36.03
CA VAL A 284 -3.15 -0.89 -36.63
C VAL A 284 -3.14 -2.39 -36.40
N SER A 285 -3.06 -3.18 -37.46
CA SER A 285 -2.87 -4.63 -37.34
C SER A 285 -1.43 -4.99 -37.72
N ALA A 286 -0.77 -5.77 -36.88
CA ALA A 286 0.55 -6.31 -37.14
C ALA A 286 0.41 -7.77 -37.57
N GLU A 287 0.77 -8.07 -38.81
CA GLU A 287 0.81 -9.43 -39.35
C GLU A 287 2.22 -9.99 -39.19
N PHE A 288 2.33 -11.13 -38.50
CA PHE A 288 3.60 -11.83 -38.30
C PHE A 288 3.61 -13.09 -39.15
N GLU A 289 3.90 -12.94 -40.44
CA GLU A 289 3.99 -14.08 -41.34
C GLU A 289 5.38 -14.72 -41.23
N ARG A 290 5.45 -15.88 -40.56
CA ARG A 290 6.65 -16.72 -40.56
C ARG A 290 6.59 -17.67 -41.74
N ASP A 291 7.01 -17.20 -42.91
CA ASP A 291 7.24 -18.10 -44.03
C ASP A 291 8.41 -19.04 -43.71
N SER A 292 8.13 -20.34 -43.69
CA SER A 292 9.09 -21.38 -43.31
C SER A 292 10.20 -21.63 -44.34
N SER A 293 10.22 -20.91 -45.46
CA SER A 293 11.07 -21.21 -46.62
C SER A 293 12.11 -20.14 -46.96
N THR A 294 12.02 -18.91 -46.43
CA THR A 294 13.05 -17.87 -46.65
C THR A 294 13.22 -16.99 -45.40
N ALA A 295 14.47 -16.66 -45.07
CA ALA A 295 14.89 -16.15 -43.75
C ALA A 295 14.49 -14.70 -43.41
N SER A 296 13.46 -14.12 -44.04
CA SER A 296 12.97 -12.78 -43.73
C SER A 296 11.51 -12.83 -43.27
N VAL A 297 11.29 -12.68 -41.96
CA VAL A 297 9.95 -12.40 -41.43
C VAL A 297 9.53 -11.03 -41.97
N ARG A 298 8.49 -10.99 -42.79
CA ARG A 298 7.88 -9.73 -43.22
C ARG A 298 6.90 -9.27 -42.15
N ASP A 299 7.34 -8.29 -41.37
CA ASP A 299 6.50 -7.59 -40.39
C ASP A 299 5.81 -6.41 -41.12
N ASP A 300 4.63 -6.66 -41.67
CA ASP A 300 3.81 -5.62 -42.28
C ASP A 300 2.77 -5.10 -41.28
N PHE A 301 2.52 -3.79 -41.33
CA PHE A 301 1.42 -3.14 -40.64
C PHE A 301 0.31 -2.80 -41.61
N VAL A 302 -0.91 -2.95 -41.14
CA VAL A 302 -2.13 -2.53 -41.85
C VAL A 302 -2.82 -1.47 -41.01
N TYR A 303 -2.86 -0.25 -41.55
CA TYR A 303 -3.59 0.88 -40.99
C TYR A 303 -5.02 0.90 -41.54
N ILE A 304 -6.01 1.00 -40.66
CA ILE A 304 -7.43 1.07 -40.98
C ILE A 304 -8.01 2.28 -40.24
N PRO A 305 -8.35 3.39 -40.94
CA PRO A 305 -8.95 4.55 -40.32
C PRO A 305 -10.42 4.29 -39.92
N HIS A 306 -10.84 4.79 -38.75
CA HIS A 306 -12.23 4.82 -38.32
C HIS A 306 -12.76 6.27 -38.35
N ILE A 307 -13.03 6.72 -39.56
CA ILE A 307 -13.54 8.07 -39.81
C ILE A 307 -15.05 8.07 -39.66
N ASP A 308 -15.54 8.90 -38.75
CA ASP A 308 -16.96 9.21 -38.61
C ASP A 308 -17.23 10.53 -39.33
N GLN A 309 -18.10 10.50 -40.34
CA GLN A 309 -18.38 11.64 -41.21
C GLN A 309 -18.93 12.86 -40.44
N THR A 310 -19.59 12.63 -39.30
CA THR A 310 -20.14 13.69 -38.45
C THR A 310 -19.09 14.20 -37.46
N ARG A 311 -18.40 13.29 -36.76
CA ARG A 311 -17.38 13.64 -35.75
C ARG A 311 -16.16 14.31 -36.40
N ASP A 312 -15.74 13.78 -37.54
CA ASP A 312 -14.48 14.13 -38.21
C ASP A 312 -14.71 15.09 -39.40
N ALA A 313 -15.89 15.70 -39.50
CA ALA A 313 -16.26 16.62 -40.58
C ALA A 313 -15.25 17.77 -40.75
N ALA A 314 -14.75 18.32 -39.64
CA ALA A 314 -13.76 19.41 -39.67
C ALA A 314 -12.39 18.94 -40.18
N LEU A 315 -12.00 17.69 -39.88
CA LEU A 315 -10.78 17.08 -40.41
C LEU A 315 -10.92 16.81 -41.92
N LEU A 316 -12.07 16.28 -42.34
CA LEU A 316 -12.38 16.01 -43.75
C LEU A 316 -12.50 17.29 -44.60
N ALA A 317 -12.88 18.41 -43.99
CA ALA A 317 -12.91 19.71 -44.65
C ALA A 317 -11.55 20.41 -44.68
N SER A 318 -10.54 19.88 -43.98
CA SER A 318 -9.22 20.49 -43.90
C SER A 318 -8.32 20.04 -45.06
N ASP A 319 -7.55 20.97 -45.63
CA ASP A 319 -6.57 20.68 -46.69
C ASP A 319 -5.32 19.93 -46.15
N ASN A 320 -5.23 19.73 -44.84
CA ASN A 320 -4.07 19.14 -44.17
C ASN A 320 -4.05 17.60 -44.23
N MET A 321 -5.18 16.95 -44.55
CA MET A 321 -5.32 15.50 -44.55
C MET A 321 -5.33 14.92 -45.97
N PRO A 322 -4.22 14.30 -46.42
CA PRO A 322 -4.18 13.59 -47.70
C PRO A 322 -5.18 12.44 -47.79
N ASP A 323 -5.79 12.27 -48.97
CA ASP A 323 -6.80 11.23 -49.25
C ASP A 323 -6.36 9.82 -48.87
N HIS A 324 -5.08 9.48 -49.07
CA HIS A 324 -4.57 8.14 -48.77
C HIS A 324 -4.67 7.79 -47.26
N PHE A 325 -4.61 8.76 -46.35
CA PHE A 325 -4.82 8.50 -44.91
C PHE A 325 -6.28 8.22 -44.54
N LEU A 326 -7.21 8.46 -45.47
CA LEU A 326 -8.61 8.09 -45.33
C LEU A 326 -8.87 6.65 -45.80
N GLU A 327 -7.89 6.03 -46.45
CA GLU A 327 -7.96 4.67 -46.96
C GLU A 327 -7.14 3.70 -46.10
N GLN A 328 -7.38 2.40 -46.32
CA GLN A 328 -6.58 1.35 -45.71
C GLN A 328 -5.19 1.31 -46.36
N ILE A 329 -4.14 1.45 -45.54
CA ILE A 329 -2.75 1.44 -46.02
C ILE A 329 -2.01 0.25 -45.41
N ARG A 330 -1.32 -0.53 -46.25
CA ARG A 330 -0.34 -1.52 -45.81
C ARG A 330 1.08 -0.98 -46.00
N PHE A 331 1.91 -1.08 -44.97
CA PHE A 331 3.30 -0.62 -45.01
C PHE A 331 4.20 -1.50 -44.14
N GLU A 332 5.48 -1.59 -44.52
CA GLU A 332 6.47 -2.37 -43.77
C GLU A 332 6.78 -1.74 -42.41
N ARG A 333 7.18 -2.56 -41.43
CA ARG A 333 7.59 -2.07 -40.09
C ARG A 333 8.68 -1.00 -40.12
N GLY A 334 9.61 -1.05 -41.08
CA GLY A 334 10.65 -0.03 -41.26
C GLY A 334 10.11 1.35 -41.66
N ALA A 335 8.91 1.40 -42.25
CA ALA A 335 8.23 2.63 -42.64
C ALA A 335 7.30 3.19 -41.56
N ALA A 336 7.03 2.45 -40.48
CA ALA A 336 6.05 2.81 -39.46
C ALA A 336 6.27 4.18 -38.84
N THR A 337 7.52 4.51 -38.47
CA THR A 337 7.84 5.82 -37.89
C THR A 337 7.59 6.97 -38.88
N LYS A 338 7.91 6.76 -40.16
CA LYS A 338 7.67 7.76 -41.21
C LYS A 338 6.19 7.96 -41.43
N PHE A 339 5.43 6.86 -41.49
CA PHE A 339 3.98 6.86 -41.59
C PHE A 339 3.34 7.62 -40.43
N LEU A 340 3.65 7.25 -39.19
CA LEU A 340 3.10 7.91 -37.99
C LEU A 340 3.48 9.39 -37.90
N THR A 341 4.69 9.77 -38.32
CA THR A 341 5.12 11.18 -38.34
C THR A 341 4.34 11.98 -39.39
N ALA A 342 4.08 11.39 -40.55
CA ALA A 342 3.29 12.02 -41.60
C ALA A 342 1.82 12.16 -41.18
N LEU A 343 1.24 11.11 -40.58
CA LEU A 343 -0.11 11.12 -40.03
C LEU A 343 -0.26 12.14 -38.89
N HIS A 344 0.72 12.22 -37.99
CA HIS A 344 0.74 13.21 -36.91
C HIS A 344 0.75 14.65 -37.44
N ARG A 345 1.45 14.91 -38.56
CA ARG A 345 1.47 16.23 -39.20
C ARG A 345 0.15 16.56 -39.87
N SER A 346 -0.51 15.59 -40.50
CA SER A 346 -1.79 15.81 -41.17
C SER A 346 -2.96 16.01 -40.20
N LEU A 347 -2.87 15.47 -38.98
CA LEU A 347 -3.89 15.64 -37.94
C LEU A 347 -3.82 17.00 -37.22
N LYS A 348 -2.83 17.84 -37.53
CA LYS A 348 -2.67 19.16 -36.91
C LYS A 348 -3.69 20.15 -37.47
N LYS A 349 -4.37 20.87 -36.57
CA LYS A 349 -5.37 21.89 -36.89
C LYS A 349 -4.75 23.17 -37.46
#